data_AF-A0A6B1AQ48-F1
#
_entry.id   AF-A0A6B1AQ48-F1
#
_cell.length_a   1.000
_cell.length_b   1.000
_cell.length_c   1.000
_cell.angle_alpha   90.00
_cell.angle_beta   90.00
_cell.angle_gamma   90.00
#
_symmetry.space_group_name_H-M   'P 1'
#
loop_
_entity.id
_entity.type
_entity.pdbx_description
1 polymer ?
#
loop_
_entity_poly.entity_id
_entity_poly.type
_entity_poly.pdbx_seq_one_letter_code
_entity_poly.pdbx_strand_id
1 'polypeptide(L)'
;MEDLTRAVEVFVSINLIVLGVSYLLQPDAWKALLEHLQSKGRAGSLTVAFLAMAIGSFIVAFHNVWGGVPAILTVYGWLALAKGACYALLPGLALKGMETGLRMGAGLWRAGGVLVAAIGVVVLQHALQG
;
A
#
# COMPACT_ATOMS: atom_id res chain seq x y z
N MET A 1 15.99 -18.54 5.41
CA MET A 1 14.85 -17.99 4.65
C MET A 1 13.74 -17.55 5.59
N GLU A 2 13.45 -18.30 6.65
CA GLU A 2 12.47 -17.94 7.68
C GLU A 2 12.72 -16.56 8.33
N ASP A 3 13.97 -16.26 8.70
CA ASP A 3 14.36 -14.95 9.24
C ASP A 3 14.08 -13.79 8.26
N LEU A 4 14.25 -14.03 6.96
CA LEU A 4 14.02 -13.02 5.92
C LEU A 4 12.52 -12.75 5.77
N THR A 5 11.69 -13.79 5.72
CA THR A 5 10.23 -13.65 5.67
C THR A 5 9.74 -12.84 6.87
N ARG A 6 10.22 -13.17 8.07
CA ARG A 6 9.86 -12.44 9.30
C ARG A 6 10.32 -10.99 9.27
N ALA A 7 11.54 -10.73 8.78
CA ALA A 7 12.04 -9.36 8.60
C ALA A 7 11.14 -8.55 7.66
N VAL A 8 10.63 -9.16 6.58
CA VAL A 8 9.66 -8.53 5.67
C VAL A 8 8.32 -8.30 6.38
N GLU A 9 7.82 -9.25 7.17
CA GLU A 9 6.59 -9.07 7.97
C GLU A 9 6.69 -7.85 8.87
N VAL A 10 7.77 -7.74 9.66
CA VAL A 10 8.01 -6.61 10.56
C VAL A 10 8.14 -5.31 9.78
N PHE A 11 8.96 -5.29 8.73
CA PHE A 11 9.17 -4.11 7.89
C PHE A 11 7.87 -3.58 7.30
N VAL A 12 7.09 -4.45 6.64
CA VAL A 12 5.82 -4.05 6.00
C VAL A 12 4.82 -3.61 7.06
N SER A 13 4.73 -4.32 8.19
CA SER A 13 3.80 -3.99 9.26
C SER A 13 4.04 -2.60 9.85
N ILE A 14 5.29 -2.23 10.11
CA ILE A 14 5.64 -0.88 10.59
C ILE A 14 5.21 0.17 9.57
N ASN A 15 5.47 -0.06 8.28
CA ASN A 15 5.05 0.86 7.22
C ASN A 15 3.52 0.98 7.12
N LEU A 16 2.78 -0.12 7.24
CA LEU A 16 1.31 -0.10 7.25
C LEU A 16 0.78 0.67 8.46
N ILE A 17 1.34 0.48 9.65
CA ILE A 17 0.94 1.23 10.84
C ILE A 17 1.16 2.74 10.63
N VAL A 18 2.37 3.14 10.21
CA VAL A 18 2.70 4.56 10.00
C VAL A 18 1.83 5.18 8.90
N LEU A 19 1.65 4.50 7.76
CA LEU A 19 0.80 4.98 6.67
C LEU A 19 -0.67 5.04 7.07
N GLY A 20 -1.17 4.04 7.78
CA GLY A 20 -2.55 4.00 8.27
C GLY A 20 -2.84 5.15 9.24
N VAL A 21 -1.93 5.39 10.19
CA VAL A 21 -2.01 6.55 11.09
C VAL A 21 -1.92 7.86 10.31
N SER A 22 -1.08 7.93 9.28
CA SER A 22 -1.00 9.10 8.40
C SER A 22 -2.31 9.38 7.66
N TYR A 23 -2.98 8.36 7.11
CA TYR A 23 -4.31 8.52 6.50
C TYR A 23 -5.38 8.96 7.51
N LEU A 24 -5.28 8.50 8.75
CA LEU A 24 -6.19 8.87 9.85
C LEU A 24 -6.01 10.33 10.27
N LEU A 25 -4.77 10.77 10.45
CA LEU A 25 -4.46 12.10 10.98
C LEU A 25 -4.39 13.18 9.90
N GLN A 26 -3.98 12.84 8.68
CA GLN A 26 -3.64 13.80 7.62
C GLN A 26 -4.36 13.50 6.28
N PRO A 27 -5.68 13.27 6.25
CA PRO A 27 -6.39 12.91 5.01
C PRO A 27 -6.24 13.97 3.90
N ASP A 28 -6.17 15.26 4.26
CA ASP A 28 -6.06 16.35 3.29
C ASP A 28 -4.67 16.43 2.65
N ALA A 29 -3.60 16.05 3.38
CA ALA A 29 -2.26 15.98 2.82
C ALA A 29 -2.17 14.90 1.73
N TRP A 30 -2.82 13.75 1.95
CA TRP A 30 -2.89 12.68 0.97
C TRP A 30 -3.71 13.06 -0.26
N LYS A 31 -4.82 13.78 -0.07
CA LYS A 31 -5.57 14.35 -1.19
C LYS A 31 -4.73 15.35 -1.99
N ALA A 32 -4.03 16.25 -1.33
CA ALA A 32 -3.13 17.20 -1.99
C ALA A 32 -2.02 16.50 -2.78
N LEU A 33 -1.46 15.40 -2.24
CA LEU A 33 -0.51 14.57 -2.98
C LEU A 33 -1.14 13.94 -4.23
N LEU A 34 -2.35 13.36 -4.11
CA LEU A 34 -3.05 12.78 -5.25
C LEU A 34 -3.39 13.84 -6.31
N GLU A 35 -3.80 15.03 -5.91
CA GLU A 35 -4.10 16.15 -6.81
C GLU A 35 -2.82 16.59 -7.53
N HIS A 36 -1.72 16.73 -6.79
CA HIS A 36 -0.42 17.04 -7.38
C HIS A 36 -0.01 16.01 -8.42
N LEU A 37 -0.05 14.72 -8.07
CA LEU A 37 0.32 13.63 -8.99
C LEU A 37 -0.62 13.57 -10.20
N GLN A 38 -1.93 13.71 -9.99
CA GLN A 38 -2.90 13.73 -11.09
C GLN A 38 -2.63 14.87 -12.06
N SER A 39 -2.27 16.06 -11.57
CA SER A 39 -1.93 17.22 -12.41
C SER A 39 -0.72 16.98 -13.33
N LYS A 40 0.14 16.01 -13.01
CA LYS A 40 1.31 15.62 -13.82
C LYS A 40 0.97 14.60 -14.92
N GLY A 41 -0.30 14.17 -15.04
CA GLY A 41 -0.74 13.24 -16.07
C GLY A 41 0.07 11.93 -16.07
N ARG A 42 0.69 11.60 -17.20
CA ARG A 42 1.48 10.36 -17.35
C ARG A 42 2.65 10.26 -16.37
N ALA A 43 3.34 11.37 -16.05
CA ALA A 43 4.45 11.34 -15.10
C ALA A 43 3.96 11.03 -13.66
N GLY A 44 2.80 11.55 -13.27
CA GLY A 44 2.17 11.21 -12.01
C GLY A 44 1.76 9.73 -11.96
N SER A 45 1.20 9.21 -13.05
CA SER A 45 0.89 7.78 -13.20
C SER A 45 2.13 6.90 -12.99
N LEU A 46 3.25 7.23 -13.65
CA LEU A 46 4.50 6.48 -13.49
C LEU A 46 5.06 6.55 -12.07
N THR A 47 4.87 7.69 -11.38
CA THR A 47 5.27 7.85 -9.98
C THR A 47 4.50 6.88 -9.08
N VAL A 48 3.16 6.85 -9.19
CA VAL A 48 2.32 5.91 -8.43
C VAL A 48 2.62 4.47 -8.81
N ALA A 49 2.82 4.20 -10.09
CA ALA A 49 3.17 2.88 -10.59
C ALA A 49 4.49 2.39 -9.96
N PHE A 50 5.53 3.21 -9.98
CA PHE A 50 6.83 2.88 -9.43
C PHE A 50 6.75 2.58 -7.93
N LEU A 51 6.05 3.41 -7.16
CA LEU A 51 5.86 3.17 -5.72
C LEU A 51 5.12 1.86 -5.44
N ALA A 52 4.02 1.60 -6.17
CA ALA A 52 3.24 0.37 -6.02
C ALA A 52 4.02 -0.88 -6.46
N MET A 53 4.75 -0.80 -7.57
CA MET A 53 5.59 -1.90 -8.07
C MET A 53 6.77 -2.16 -7.13
N ALA A 54 7.43 -1.13 -6.61
CA ALA A 54 8.58 -1.29 -5.71
C ALA A 54 8.16 -2.06 -4.44
N ILE A 55 7.08 -1.65 -3.80
CA ILE A 55 6.55 -2.34 -2.61
C ILE A 55 6.06 -3.74 -2.98
N GLY A 56 5.28 -3.88 -4.05
CA GLY A 56 4.70 -5.16 -4.45
C GLY A 56 5.76 -6.20 -4.84
N SER A 57 6.74 -5.80 -5.66
CA SER A 57 7.83 -6.68 -6.07
C SER A 57 8.75 -7.06 -4.91
N PHE A 58 9.01 -6.12 -3.98
CA PHE A 58 9.75 -6.42 -2.75
C PHE A 58 9.06 -7.52 -1.94
N ILE A 59 7.75 -7.41 -1.70
CA ILE A 59 7.00 -8.42 -0.95
C ILE A 59 6.96 -9.74 -1.72
N VAL A 60 6.63 -9.74 -3.01
CA VAL A 60 6.55 -10.98 -3.80
C VAL A 60 7.89 -11.71 -3.87
N ALA A 61 9.01 -10.98 -3.94
CA ALA A 61 10.35 -11.57 -4.00
C ALA A 61 10.81 -12.17 -2.66
N PHE A 62 10.44 -11.54 -1.53
CA PHE A 62 11.01 -11.88 -0.22
C PHE A 62 10.00 -12.44 0.79
N HIS A 63 8.70 -12.45 0.47
CA HIS A 63 7.60 -12.91 1.32
C HIS A 63 6.43 -13.45 0.47
N ASN A 64 6.51 -14.73 0.08
CA ASN A 64 5.46 -15.41 -0.69
C ASN A 64 4.83 -16.57 0.11
N VAL A 65 4.25 -16.23 1.27
CA VAL A 65 3.65 -17.19 2.22
C VAL A 65 2.12 -17.14 2.10
N TRP A 66 1.49 -18.28 1.83
CA TRP A 66 0.04 -18.34 1.58
C TRP A 66 -0.78 -18.90 2.75
N GLY A 67 -0.13 -19.23 3.87
CA GLY A 67 -0.79 -19.76 5.07
C GLY A 67 -0.93 -18.73 6.19
N GLY A 68 -2.03 -18.82 6.95
CA GLY A 68 -2.23 -18.05 8.18
C GLY A 68 -2.31 -16.53 8.01
N VAL A 69 -1.96 -15.80 9.07
CA VAL A 69 -1.93 -14.32 9.10
C VAL A 69 -0.96 -13.73 8.07
N PRO A 70 0.25 -14.28 7.84
CA PRO A 70 1.20 -13.73 6.85
C PRO A 70 0.67 -13.68 5.41
N ALA A 71 -0.32 -14.50 5.07
CA ALA A 71 -0.95 -14.51 3.75
C ALA A 71 -1.54 -13.14 3.35
N ILE A 72 -1.93 -12.31 4.33
CA ILE A 72 -2.42 -10.95 4.09
C ILE A 72 -1.36 -10.12 3.36
N LEU A 73 -0.09 -10.22 3.75
CA LEU A 73 1.00 -9.48 3.11
C LEU A 73 1.27 -10.01 1.72
N THR A 74 1.25 -11.33 1.52
CA THR A 74 1.43 -11.94 0.19
C THR A 74 0.36 -11.46 -0.79
N VAL A 75 -0.91 -11.44 -0.38
CA VAL A 75 -2.01 -10.90 -1.20
C VAL A 75 -1.79 -9.41 -1.48
N TYR A 76 -1.44 -8.62 -0.46
CA TYR A 76 -1.13 -7.20 -0.62
C TYR A 76 0.00 -6.95 -1.61
N GLY A 77 1.08 -7.74 -1.54
CA GLY A 77 2.23 -7.66 -2.44
C GLY A 77 1.84 -7.91 -3.90
N TRP A 78 1.10 -8.98 -4.16
CA TRP A 78 0.60 -9.29 -5.51
C TRP A 78 -0.36 -8.22 -6.04
N LEU A 79 -1.28 -7.72 -5.22
CA LEU A 79 -2.19 -6.64 -5.60
C LEU A 79 -1.43 -5.34 -5.91
N ALA A 80 -0.44 -4.98 -5.09
CA ALA A 80 0.40 -3.80 -5.29
C ALA A 80 1.22 -3.91 -6.58
N LEU A 81 1.83 -5.08 -6.83
CA LEU A 81 2.60 -5.35 -8.05
C LEU A 81 1.71 -5.28 -9.29
N ALA A 82 0.55 -5.95 -9.26
CA ALA A 82 -0.40 -5.92 -10.35
C ALA A 82 -0.92 -4.50 -10.62
N LYS A 83 -1.30 -3.76 -9.58
CA LYS A 83 -1.73 -2.37 -9.68
C LYS A 83 -0.65 -1.48 -10.29
N GLY A 84 0.59 -1.61 -9.81
CA GLY A 84 1.73 -0.87 -10.31
C GLY A 84 2.02 -1.17 -11.78
N ALA A 85 2.04 -2.44 -12.18
CA ALA A 85 2.21 -2.85 -13.57
C ALA A 85 1.09 -2.29 -14.46
N CYS A 86 -0.17 -2.39 -14.03
CA CYS A 86 -1.30 -1.78 -14.73
C CYS A 86 -1.15 -0.26 -14.88
N TYR A 87 -0.67 0.44 -13.85
CA TYR A 87 -0.51 1.90 -13.89
C TYR A 87 0.68 2.34 -14.76
N ALA A 88 1.72 1.51 -14.88
CA ALA A 88 2.85 1.74 -15.78
C ALA A 88 2.44 1.52 -17.24
N LEU A 89 1.74 0.41 -17.52
CA LEU A 89 1.35 0.01 -18.87
C LEU A 89 0.11 0.75 -19.40
N LEU A 90 -0.81 1.11 -18.50
CA LEU A 90 -2.10 1.74 -18.81
C LEU A 90 -2.34 2.98 -17.93
N PRO A 91 -1.68 4.12 -18.22
CA PRO A 91 -1.73 5.30 -17.35
C PRO A 91 -3.13 5.86 -17.08
N GLY A 92 -4.08 5.64 -18.00
CA GLY A 92 -5.48 6.03 -17.81
C GLY A 92 -6.14 5.37 -16.58
N LEU A 93 -5.69 4.18 -16.17
CA LEU A 93 -6.18 3.51 -14.97
C LEU A 93 -5.69 4.22 -13.69
N ALA A 94 -4.45 4.71 -13.69
CA ALA A 94 -3.92 5.46 -12.57
C ALA A 94 -4.63 6.80 -12.40
N LEU A 95 -4.83 7.53 -13.49
CA LEU A 95 -5.53 8.83 -13.47
C LEU A 95 -6.96 8.70 -12.92
N LYS A 96 -7.72 7.69 -13.38
CA LYS A 96 -9.05 7.36 -12.87
C LYS A 96 -9.03 6.95 -11.39
N GLY A 97 -8.01 6.17 -10.99
CA GLY A 97 -7.82 5.78 -9.59
C GLY A 97 -7.55 6.98 -8.67
N MET A 98 -6.69 7.91 -9.10
CA MET A 98 -6.44 9.15 -8.38
C MET A 98 -7.69 10.03 -8.30
N GLU A 99 -8.46 10.13 -9.39
CA GLU A 99 -9.74 10.87 -9.40
C GLU A 99 -10.72 10.30 -8.38
N THR A 100 -10.82 8.97 -8.31
CA THR A 100 -11.66 8.29 -7.32
C THR A 100 -11.19 8.60 -5.90
N GLY A 101 -9.87 8.56 -5.65
CA GLY A 101 -9.28 8.92 -4.36
C GLY A 101 -9.56 10.36 -3.94
N LEU A 102 -9.53 11.31 -4.88
CA LEU A 102 -9.85 12.72 -4.63
C LEU A 102 -11.32 12.93 -4.26
N ARG A 103 -12.23 12.13 -4.82
CA ARG A 103 -13.67 12.17 -4.51
C ARG A 103 -14.02 11.56 -3.16
N MET A 104 -13.10 10.83 -2.52
CA MET A 104 -13.34 10.22 -1.20
C MET A 104 -13.44 11.31 -0.12
N GLY A 105 -14.49 11.25 0.71
CA GLY A 105 -14.61 12.09 1.90
C GLY A 105 -13.53 11.77 2.95
N ALA A 106 -13.23 12.74 3.83
CA ALA A 106 -12.23 12.55 4.89
C ALA A 106 -12.56 11.35 5.81
N GLY A 107 -13.85 11.08 6.05
CA GLY A 107 -14.28 9.90 6.83
C GLY A 107 -13.82 8.57 6.24
N LEU A 108 -13.85 8.43 4.91
CA LEU A 108 -13.43 7.20 4.24
C LEU A 108 -11.90 7.04 4.23
N TRP A 109 -11.16 8.14 4.10
CA TRP A 109 -9.70 8.16 4.30
C TRP A 109 -9.33 7.73 5.72
N ARG A 110 -10.03 8.25 6.74
CA ARG A 110 -9.81 7.88 8.14
C ARG A 110 -10.14 6.42 8.41
N ALA A 111 -11.27 5.93 7.93
CA ALA A 111 -11.65 4.52 8.06
C ALA A 111 -10.63 3.59 7.39
N GLY A 112 -10.18 3.95 6.18
CA GLY A 112 -9.09 3.25 5.49
C GLY A 112 -7.79 3.27 6.30
N GLY A 113 -7.45 4.41 6.91
CA GLY A 113 -6.29 4.55 7.79
C GLY A 113 -6.34 3.62 9.00
N VAL A 114 -7.48 3.55 9.70
CA VAL A 114 -7.68 2.62 10.81
C VAL A 114 -7.53 1.18 10.36
N LEU A 115 -8.14 0.80 9.23
CA LEU A 115 -8.05 -0.56 8.70
C LEU A 115 -6.60 -0.94 8.35
N VAL A 116 -5.89 -0.07 7.64
CA VAL A 116 -4.50 -0.29 7.24
C VAL A 116 -3.58 -0.41 8.46
N ALA A 117 -3.77 0.46 9.47
CA ALA A 117 -3.01 0.37 10.71
C ALA A 117 -3.31 -0.91 11.49
N ALA A 118 -4.59 -1.30 11.59
CA ALA A 118 -5.00 -2.53 12.27
C ALA A 118 -4.40 -3.78 11.63
N ILE A 119 -4.38 -3.86 10.29
CA ILE A 119 -3.71 -4.95 9.57
C ILE A 119 -2.23 -5.00 9.93
N GLY A 120 -1.54 -3.85 9.93
CA GLY A 120 -0.15 -3.78 10.34
C GLY A 120 0.08 -4.26 11.78
N VAL A 121 -0.80 -3.89 12.72
CA VAL A 121 -0.71 -4.36 14.12
C VAL A 121 -0.87 -5.88 14.21
N VAL A 122 -1.87 -6.45 13.54
CA VAL A 122 -2.15 -7.89 13.58
C VAL A 122 -0.98 -8.70 13.02
N VAL A 123 -0.43 -8.28 11.88
CA VAL A 123 0.72 -8.96 11.28
C VAL A 123 1.98 -8.78 12.15
N LEU A 124 2.21 -7.59 12.72
CA LEU A 124 3.34 -7.37 13.62
C LEU A 124 3.27 -8.26 14.87
N GLN A 125 2.09 -8.36 15.49
CA GLN A 125 1.89 -9.22 16.66
C GLN A 125 2.18 -10.68 16.33
N HIS A 126 1.73 -11.16 15.17
CA HIS A 126 2.05 -12.50 14.69
C HIS A 126 3.57 -12.69 14.50
N ALA A 127 4.23 -11.77 13.82
CA ALA A 127 5.66 -11.83 13.52
C ALA A 127 6.55 -11.83 14.78
N LEU A 128 6.07 -11.24 15.88
CA LEU A 128 6.78 -11.18 17.17
C LEU A 128 6.54 -12.41 18.07
N GLN A 129 5.53 -13.24 17.77
CA GLN A 129 5.15 -14.41 18.56
C GLN A 129 5.65 -15.74 17.96
N GLY A 130 5.85 -15.80 16.65
CA GLY A 130 6.57 -16.90 16.00
C GLY A 130 8.05 -16.84 16.32
#